data_AF-A0A914N594-F1
#
_entry.id   AF-A0A914N594-F1
#
_cell.length_a   1.000
_cell.length_b   1.000
_cell.length_c   1.000
_cell.angle_alpha   90.00
_cell.angle_beta   90.00
_cell.angle_gamma   90.00
#
_symmetry.space_group_name_H-M   'P 1'
#
loop_
_entity.id
_entity.type
_entity.pdbx_description
1 polymer ?
#
loop_
_entity_poly.entity_id
_entity_poly.type
_entity_poly.pdbx_seq_one_letter_code
_entity_poly.pdbx_strand_id
1 'polypeptide(L)' 'MPSYIVSSAFEGLSCQVCGLQAHGKRFEAVCCLPCAAFFRRYVLLNCKHKCLNENKCENFGTGIFKFAVAYQNFD' A
#
# COMPACT_ATOMS: atom_id res chain seq x y z
N MET A 1 -17.00 -14.90 -4.75
CA MET A 1 -15.89 -13.95 -4.51
C MET A 1 -14.60 -14.73 -4.55
N PRO A 2 -13.53 -14.27 -5.24
CA PRO A 2 -12.28 -15.02 -5.25
C PRO A 2 -11.73 -15.09 -3.83
N SER A 3 -11.69 -16.30 -3.27
CA SER A 3 -11.09 -16.60 -1.98
C SER A 3 -9.57 -16.51 -2.13
N TYR A 4 -9.00 -15.34 -1.88
CA TYR A 4 -7.55 -15.26 -1.76
C TYR A 4 -7.12 -16.11 -0.56
N ILE A 5 -6.16 -17.00 -0.77
CA ILE A 5 -5.57 -17.77 0.33
C ILE A 5 -4.67 -16.80 1.08
N VAL A 6 -5.00 -16.52 2.35
CA VAL A 6 -4.11 -15.83 3.26
C VAL A 6 -3.13 -16.86 3.79
N SER A 7 -1.84 -16.59 3.66
CA SER A 7 -0.85 -17.38 4.41
C SER A 7 -1.13 -17.18 5.90
N SER A 8 -1.16 -18.26 6.68
CA SER A 8 -1.38 -18.22 8.13
C SER A 8 -0.46 -17.22 8.86
N ALA A 9 0.73 -16.94 8.31
CA ALA A 9 1.66 -15.94 8.84
C ALA A 9 1.13 -14.49 8.82
N PHE A 10 0.08 -14.22 8.04
CA PHE A 10 -0.51 -12.88 7.88
C PHE A 10 -1.99 -12.82 8.22
N GLU A 11 -2.57 -13.90 8.72
CA GLU A 11 -3.97 -13.95 9.14
C GLU A 11 -4.21 -13.00 10.32
N GLY A 12 -5.28 -12.20 10.26
CA GLY A 12 -5.57 -11.18 11.28
C GLY A 12 -4.69 -9.92 11.22
N LEU A 13 -3.65 -9.87 10.38
CA LEU A 13 -2.87 -8.66 10.16
C LEU A 13 -3.61 -7.69 9.21
N SER A 14 -3.59 -6.41 9.57
CA SER A 14 -4.13 -5.33 8.74
C SER A 14 -3.09 -4.74 7.80
N CYS A 15 -3.52 -4.39 6.59
CA CYS A 15 -2.75 -3.65 5.61
C CYS A 15 -2.40 -2.28 6.18
N GLN A 16 -1.11 -1.95 6.21
CA GLN A 16 -0.61 -0.68 6.75
C GLN A 16 -0.99 0.55 5.90
N VAL A 17 -1.62 0.33 4.73
CA VAL A 17 -2.11 1.41 3.85
C VAL A 17 -3.59 1.69 4.04
N CYS A 18 -4.43 0.66 3.99
CA CYS A 18 -5.89 0.83 3.95
C CYS A 18 -6.62 0.15 5.13
N GLY A 19 -5.90 -0.51 6.04
CA GLY A 19 -6.47 -1.21 7.20
C GLY A 19 -7.13 -2.55 6.89
N LEU A 20 -7.42 -2.88 5.63
CA LEU A 20 -8.03 -4.15 5.21
C LEU A 20 -7.07 -5.34 5.40
N GLN A 21 -7.58 -6.58 5.38
CA GLN A 21 -6.77 -7.81 5.56
C GLN A 21 -5.50 -7.82 4.71
N ALA A 22 -4.35 -7.94 5.36
CA ALA A 22 -3.06 -8.11 4.72
C ALA A 22 -2.93 -9.52 4.16
N HIS A 23 -2.18 -9.65 3.07
CA HIS A 23 -1.95 -10.94 2.42
C HIS A 23 -0.46 -11.34 2.44
N GLY A 24 0.41 -10.41 2.83
CA GLY A 24 1.85 -10.64 2.88
C GLY A 24 2.63 -9.35 3.07
N LYS A 25 3.95 -9.50 3.15
CA LYS A 25 4.91 -8.40 3.12
C LYS A 25 5.33 -8.12 1.68
N ARG A 26 5.15 -6.89 1.21
CA ARG A 26 5.56 -6.43 -0.14
C ARG A 26 6.16 -5.04 -0.04
N PHE A 27 7.30 -4.83 -0.71
CA PHE A 27 8.03 -3.56 -0.65
C PHE A 27 8.30 -3.14 0.81
N GLU A 28 8.67 -4.10 1.65
CA GLU A 28 8.91 -3.94 3.09
C GLU A 28 7.71 -3.54 3.97
N ALA A 29 6.49 -3.47 3.44
CA ALA A 29 5.30 -3.25 4.27
C ALA A 29 4.29 -4.41 4.22
N VAL A 30 3.63 -4.65 5.34
CA VAL A 30 2.53 -5.62 5.45
C VAL A 30 1.30 -5.00 4.79
N CYS A 31 0.86 -5.58 3.67
CA CYS A 31 -0.18 -4.97 2.85
C CYS A 31 -1.07 -5.99 2.12
N CYS A 32 -2.20 -5.50 1.62
CA CYS A 32 -3.09 -6.28 0.76
C CYS A 32 -2.61 -6.26 -0.70
N LEU A 33 -3.05 -7.24 -1.49
CA LEU A 33 -2.68 -7.34 -2.91
C LEU A 33 -3.03 -6.08 -3.72
N PRO A 34 -4.21 -5.44 -3.55
CA PRO A 34 -4.56 -4.23 -4.29
C PRO A 34 -3.63 -3.05 -4.02
N CYS A 35 -3.27 -2.80 -2.76
CA CYS A 35 -2.36 -1.70 -2.39
C CYS A 35 -0.96 -1.92 -2.97
N ALA A 36 -0.45 -3.15 -2.92
CA ALA A 36 0.84 -3.47 -3.53
C ALA A 36 0.81 -3.32 -5.06
N ALA A 37 -0.26 -3.76 -5.73
CA ALA A 37 -0.43 -3.61 -7.17
C ALA A 37 -0.60 -2.14 -7.59
N PHE A 38 -1.27 -1.32 -6.77
CA PHE A 38 -1.34 0.12 -6.96
C PHE A 38 0.06 0.75 -6.88
N PHE A 39 0.80 0.47 -5.81
CA PHE A 39 2.15 1.02 -5.61
C PHE A 39 3.10 0.65 -6.75
N ARG A 40 3.10 -0.62 -7.17
CA ARG A 40 3.90 -1.07 -8.32
C ARG A 40 3.59 -0.26 -9.59
N ARG A 41 2.31 -0.01 -9.88
CA ARG A 41 1.90 0.79 -11.05
C ARG A 41 2.33 2.25 -10.92
N TYR A 42 2.16 2.83 -9.73
CA TYR A 42 2.56 4.21 -9.44
C TYR A 42 4.05 4.43 -9.71
N VAL A 43 4.91 3.53 -9.20
CA VAL A 43 6.37 3.59 -9.41
C VAL A 43 6.72 3.39 -10.88
N LEU A 44 6.17 2.36 -11.54
CA LEU A 44 6.50 2.07 -12.94
C LEU A 44 6.07 3.19 -13.91
N LEU A 45 4.99 3.90 -13.62
CA LEU A 45 4.47 4.97 -14.47
C LEU A 45 5.03 6.36 -14.09
N ASN A 46 5.86 6.47 -13.06
CA ASN A 46 6.34 7.74 -12.51
C ASN A 46 5.21 8.77 -12.30
N CYS A 47 4.02 8.29 -11.93
CA CYS A 47 2.85 9.16 -11.78
C CYS A 47 3.02 10.09 -10.58
N LYS A 48 2.87 11.40 -10.78
CA LYS A 48 2.75 12.37 -9.68
C LYS A 48 1.30 12.83 -9.62
N HIS A 49 0.46 12.10 -8.88
CA HIS A 49 -0.94 12.50 -8.71
C HIS A 49 -1.03 13.73 -7.81
N LYS A 50 -1.69 14.79 -8.30
CA LYS A 50 -2.07 15.92 -7.47
C LYS A 50 -3.26 15.51 -6.60
N CYS A 51 -3.14 15.67 -5.28
CA CYS A 51 -4.27 15.47 -4.39
C CYS A 51 -5.32 16.56 -4.66
N LEU A 52 -6.57 16.14 -4.91
CA LEU A 52 -7.68 17.06 -5.08
C LEU A 52 -8.25 17.57 -3.75
N ASN A 53 -7.95 16.87 -2.64
CA ASN A 53 -8.51 17.13 -1.32
C ASN A 53 -7.47 17.72 -0.36
N GLU A 54 -6.53 18.54 -0.85
CA GLU A 54 -5.51 19.22 -0.03
C GLU A 54 -4.72 18.30 0.91
N ASN A 55 -4.47 17.05 0.50
CA ASN A 55 -3.85 15.99 1.30
C ASN A 55 -4.61 15.59 2.59
N LYS A 56 -5.89 15.93 2.70
CA LYS A 56 -6.78 15.61 3.83
C LYS A 56 -7.55 14.30 3.64
N CYS A 57 -6.99 13.34 2.90
CA CYS A 57 -7.66 12.06 2.72
C CYS A 57 -7.56 11.23 4.02
N GLU A 58 -8.66 11.15 4.77
CA GLU A 58 -8.70 10.50 6.10
C GLU A 58 -8.55 8.96 6.03
N ASN A 59 -9.00 8.35 4.92
CA ASN A 59 -9.03 6.88 4.75
C ASN A 59 -8.20 6.35 3.58
N PHE A 60 -7.52 7.23 2.84
CA PHE A 60 -6.27 6.83 2.19
C PHE A 60 -5.24 6.91 3.29
N GLY A 61 -5.18 5.86 4.11
CA GLY A 61 -4.19 5.78 5.16
C GLY A 61 -2.86 6.21 4.55
N THR A 62 -2.17 7.03 5.32
CA THR A 62 -0.86 7.64 5.07
C THR A 62 0.22 6.68 4.53
N GLY A 63 -0.11 5.42 4.23
CA GLY A 63 0.69 4.36 3.65
C GLY A 63 1.22 4.60 2.24
N ILE A 64 0.47 5.18 1.28
CA ILE A 64 1.06 5.39 -0.06
C ILE A 64 2.19 6.41 -0.02
N PHE A 65 2.03 7.48 0.76
CA PHE A 65 3.09 8.45 0.98
C PHE A 65 4.18 7.90 1.92
N LYS A 66 3.87 7.01 2.87
CA LYS A 66 4.90 6.32 3.66
C LYS A 66 5.75 5.35 2.84
N PHE A 67 5.18 4.70 1.81
CA PHE A 67 5.96 3.87 0.88
C PHE A 67 6.95 4.71 0.07
N ALA A 68 6.58 5.91 -0.35
CA ALA A 68 7.48 6.82 -1.04
C ALA A 68 8.60 7.33 -0.13
N VAL A 69 8.30 7.68 1.13
CA VAL A 69 9.32 8.15 2.10
C VAL A 69 10.36 7.07 2.41
N ALA A 70 9.99 5.78 2.39
CA ALA A 70 10.94 4.68 2.56
C ALA A 70 11.82 4.39 1.32
N TYR A 71 11.42 4.85 0.13
CA TYR A 71 12.12 4.58 -1.14
C TYR A 71 12.84 5.81 -1.75
N GLN A 72 12.60 7.02 -1.23
CA GLN A 72 13.21 8.27 -1.71
C GLN A 72 14.64 8.54 -1.19
N ASN A 73 15.32 7.55 -0.57
CA ASN A 73 16.70 7.67 -0.09
C ASN A 73 17.65 6.62 -0.67
N PHE A 74 17.47 6.24 -1.94
CA PHE A 74 18.54 5.58 -2.71
C PHE A 74 19.03 6.56 -3.77
N ASP A 75 20.00 7.40 -3.37
CA ASP A 75 21.00 7.95 -4.29
C ASP A 75 21.96 6.83 -4.73
#